data_AF-A0A1B1JZP5-F1
#
_entry.id   AF-A0A1B1JZP5-F1
#
_cell.length_a   1.000
_cell.length_b   1.000
_cell.length_c   1.000
_cell.angle_alpha   90.00
_cell.angle_beta   90.00
_cell.angle_gamma   90.00
#
_symmetry.space_group_name_H-M   'P 1'
#
loop_
_entity.id
_entity.type
_entity.pdbx_description
1 polymer ?
#
loop_
_entity_poly.entity_id
_entity_poly.type
_entity_poly.pdbx_seq_one_letter_code
_entity_poly.pdbx_strand_id
1 'polypeptide(L)'
;MPKLEIKRKSELSRKEVSDRLIALGQALASGSEVELGSGGDSIEIVVADRVRWELEIEVDGDETEIEIEISWRDDPSEESTADAEPETTSPPPVKTARRGRPRKSTAK
;
A
#
# COMPACT_ATOMS: atom_id res chain seq x y z
N MET A 1 -21.62 -2.27 12.71
CA MET A 1 -22.25 -3.16 11.72
C MET A 1 -21.55 -4.52 11.76
N PRO A 2 -22.20 -5.64 11.41
CA PRO A 2 -21.51 -6.91 11.27
C PRO A 2 -20.45 -6.83 10.16
N LYS A 3 -19.34 -7.55 10.32
CA LYS A 3 -18.27 -7.61 9.31
C LYS A 3 -18.77 -8.41 8.09
N LEU A 4 -18.71 -7.80 6.91
CA LEU A 4 -18.87 -8.50 5.64
C LEU A 4 -17.49 -8.90 5.13
N GLU A 5 -17.32 -10.13 4.68
CA GLU A 5 -16.10 -10.62 4.04
C GLU A 5 -16.50 -11.52 2.86
N ILE A 6 -15.99 -11.22 1.66
CA ILE A 6 -16.23 -11.98 0.44
C ILE A 6 -14.85 -12.41 -0.09
N LYS A 7 -14.62 -13.72 -0.20
CA LYS A 7 -13.36 -14.29 -0.72
C LYS A 7 -13.66 -15.29 -1.82
N ARG A 8 -13.09 -15.09 -3.01
CA ARG A 8 -13.23 -15.98 -4.17
C ARG A 8 -11.86 -16.18 -4.83
N LYS A 9 -11.52 -17.43 -5.18
CA LYS A 9 -10.32 -17.78 -5.95
C LYS A 9 -10.75 -18.50 -7.23
N SER A 10 -10.22 -18.09 -8.37
CA SER A 10 -10.51 -18.69 -9.68
C SER A 10 -9.38 -18.39 -10.64
N GLU A 11 -9.04 -19.34 -11.52
CA GLU A 11 -8.19 -19.09 -12.68
C GLU A 11 -9.01 -18.37 -13.76
N LEU A 12 -8.45 -17.31 -14.33
CA LEU A 12 -9.12 -16.46 -15.31
C LEU A 12 -8.17 -16.19 -16.48
N SER A 13 -8.74 -15.96 -17.66
CA SER A 13 -7.97 -15.44 -18.77
C SER A 13 -7.49 -14.01 -18.49
N ARG A 14 -6.39 -13.60 -19.15
CA ARG A 14 -5.89 -12.21 -19.08
C ARG A 14 -6.96 -11.17 -19.43
N LYS A 15 -7.87 -11.50 -20.35
CA LYS A 15 -8.95 -10.59 -20.76
C LYS A 15 -9.97 -10.42 -19.63
N GLU A 16 -10.40 -11.50 -18.99
CA GLU A 16 -11.36 -11.44 -17.89
C GLU A 16 -10.81 -10.66 -16.69
N VAL A 17 -9.52 -10.83 -16.37
CA VAL A 17 -8.85 -10.04 -15.33
C VAL A 17 -8.83 -8.56 -15.71
N SER A 18 -8.47 -8.24 -16.97
CA SER A 18 -8.46 -6.85 -17.47
C SER A 18 -9.83 -6.20 -17.37
N ASP A 19 -10.89 -6.89 -17.79
CA ASP A 19 -12.25 -6.35 -17.75
C ASP A 19 -12.67 -6.03 -16.30
N ARG A 20 -12.31 -6.90 -15.34
CA ARG A 20 -12.60 -6.69 -13.90
C ARG A 20 -11.82 -5.53 -13.29
N LEU A 21 -10.54 -5.40 -13.61
CA LEU A 21 -9.71 -4.28 -13.13
C LEU A 21 -10.21 -2.93 -13.68
N ILE A 22 -10.69 -2.91 -14.93
CA ILE A 22 -11.31 -1.71 -15.52
C ILE A 22 -12.60 -1.35 -14.77
N ALA A 23 -13.47 -2.33 -14.50
CA ALA A 23 -14.71 -2.09 -13.75
C ALA A 23 -14.43 -1.55 -12.34
N LEU A 24 -13.44 -2.13 -11.64
CA LEU A 24 -12.98 -1.62 -10.35
C LEU A 24 -12.45 -0.17 -10.46
N GLY A 25 -11.64 0.12 -11.46
CA GLY A 25 -11.11 1.46 -11.70
C GLY A 25 -12.20 2.50 -11.99
N GLN A 26 -13.24 2.13 -12.75
CA GLN A 26 -14.38 2.99 -13.04
C GLN A 26 -15.16 3.33 -11.76
N ALA A 27 -15.41 2.34 -10.91
CA ALA A 27 -16.11 2.51 -9.65
C ALA A 27 -15.34 3.40 -8.64
N LEU A 28 -14.01 3.22 -8.56
CA LEU A 28 -13.15 4.09 -7.75
C LEU A 28 -13.22 5.55 -8.25
N ALA A 29 -13.30 5.77 -9.57
CA ALA A 29 -13.35 7.10 -10.16
C ALA A 29 -14.73 7.79 -10.01
N SER A 30 -15.82 7.04 -10.03
CA SER A 30 -17.19 7.57 -9.86
C SER A 30 -17.59 7.78 -8.39
N GLY A 31 -16.86 7.19 -7.44
CA GLY A 31 -17.18 7.23 -6.01
C GLY A 31 -18.31 6.29 -5.60
N SER A 32 -18.82 5.43 -6.50
CA SER A 32 -19.89 4.47 -6.20
C SER A 32 -19.99 3.36 -7.26
N GLU A 33 -20.29 2.15 -6.76
CA GLU A 33 -20.78 0.94 -7.45
C GLU A 33 -19.73 0.16 -8.27
N VAL A 34 -19.37 -1.06 -7.82
CA VAL A 34 -18.50 -1.99 -8.57
C VAL A 34 -19.26 -3.29 -8.91
N GLU A 35 -19.41 -3.62 -10.19
CA GLU A 35 -19.80 -4.98 -10.58
C GLU A 35 -18.56 -5.87 -10.69
N LEU A 36 -18.26 -6.64 -9.65
CA LEU A 36 -17.14 -7.59 -9.60
C LEU A 36 -17.60 -9.01 -9.95
N GLY A 37 -18.11 -9.25 -11.15
CA GLY A 37 -18.62 -10.58 -11.50
C GLY A 37 -18.72 -10.92 -12.98
N SER A 38 -18.15 -12.06 -13.37
CA SER A 38 -18.62 -12.81 -14.54
C SER A 38 -19.71 -13.77 -14.06
N GLY A 39 -20.98 -13.37 -14.15
CA GLY A 39 -22.11 -14.20 -13.69
C GLY A 39 -23.27 -13.47 -12.99
N GLY A 40 -23.24 -12.13 -12.88
CA GLY A 40 -24.35 -11.35 -12.31
C GLY A 40 -24.27 -11.09 -10.80
N ASP A 41 -23.16 -11.45 -10.15
CA ASP A 41 -22.89 -11.03 -8.77
C ASP A 41 -22.35 -9.59 -8.78
N SER A 42 -23.16 -8.63 -8.32
CA SER A 42 -22.75 -7.22 -8.14
C SER A 42 -22.53 -6.92 -6.65
N ILE A 43 -21.53 -6.09 -6.34
CA ILE A 43 -21.28 -5.61 -4.97
C ILE A 43 -21.27 -4.09 -5.01
N GLU A 44 -22.32 -3.47 -4.48
CA GLU A 44 -22.36 -2.01 -4.36
C GLU A 44 -21.52 -1.58 -3.15
N ILE A 45 -20.49 -0.76 -3.39
CA ILE A 45 -19.63 -0.20 -2.35
C ILE A 45 -19.50 1.31 -2.61
N VAL A 46 -19.68 2.11 -1.57
CA VAL A 46 -19.40 3.55 -1.58
C VAL A 46 -17.91 3.76 -1.31
N VAL A 47 -17.23 4.50 -2.18
CA VAL A 47 -15.79 4.75 -2.09
C VAL A 47 -15.57 6.18 -1.61
N ALA A 48 -14.67 6.36 -0.63
CA ALA A 48 -14.31 7.70 -0.16
C ALA A 48 -13.48 8.48 -1.20
N ASP A 49 -13.52 9.82 -1.15
CA ASP A 49 -12.74 10.71 -2.02
C ASP A 49 -11.21 10.45 -1.97
N ARG A 50 -10.73 9.87 -0.86
CA ARG A 50 -9.34 9.47 -0.65
C ARG A 50 -9.26 8.04 -0.14
N VAL A 51 -8.39 7.25 -0.77
CA VAL A 51 -8.11 5.86 -0.39
C VAL A 51 -6.62 5.70 -0.07
N ARG A 52 -6.30 4.70 0.76
CA ARG A 52 -4.95 4.16 0.90
C ARG A 52 -4.78 3.06 -0.15
N TRP A 53 -3.61 3.02 -0.77
CA TRP A 53 -3.28 2.10 -1.84
C TRP A 53 -1.93 1.44 -1.56
N GLU A 54 -1.88 0.12 -1.71
CA GLU A 54 -0.66 -0.67 -1.69
C GLU A 54 -0.64 -1.58 -2.93
N LEU A 55 0.54 -1.69 -3.56
CA LEU A 55 0.79 -2.55 -4.71
C LEU A 55 2.07 -3.33 -4.43
N GLU A 56 1.97 -4.64 -4.45
CA GLU A 56 3.10 -5.55 -4.35
C GLU A 56 3.21 -6.38 -5.63
N ILE A 57 4.43 -6.59 -6.09
CA ILE A 57 4.75 -7.39 -7.26
C ILE A 57 5.91 -8.30 -6.87
N GLU A 58 5.66 -9.61 -6.88
CA GLU A 58 6.67 -10.63 -6.61
C GLU A 58 6.90 -11.48 -7.86
N VAL A 59 8.17 -11.83 -8.09
CA VAL A 59 8.57 -12.74 -9.15
C VAL A 59 9.49 -13.79 -8.53
N ASP A 60 9.01 -15.02 -8.43
CA ASP A 60 9.76 -16.17 -7.91
C ASP A 60 9.77 -17.30 -8.94
N GLY A 61 10.94 -17.57 -9.53
CA GLY A 61 11.10 -18.58 -10.57
C GLY A 61 10.23 -18.31 -11.81
N ASP A 62 9.25 -19.18 -12.04
CA ASP A 62 8.26 -19.10 -13.12
C ASP A 62 6.89 -18.55 -12.67
N GLU A 63 6.78 -18.13 -11.40
CA GLU A 63 5.59 -17.51 -10.83
C GLU A 63 5.74 -15.98 -10.80
N THR A 64 4.65 -15.28 -11.09
CA THR A 64 4.55 -13.83 -10.95
C THR A 64 3.25 -13.53 -10.24
N GLU A 65 3.34 -12.84 -9.11
CA GLU A 65 2.21 -12.44 -8.29
C GLU A 65 2.10 -10.91 -8.28
N ILE A 66 0.86 -10.43 -8.35
CA ILE A 66 0.53 -9.01 -8.24
C ILE A 66 -0.59 -8.91 -7.22
N GLU A 67 -0.31 -8.24 -6.10
CA GLU A 67 -1.30 -7.95 -5.07
C GLU A 67 -1.68 -6.47 -5.10
N ILE A 68 -2.97 -6.20 -4.99
CA ILE A 68 -3.54 -4.85 -4.93
C ILE A 68 -4.38 -4.75 -3.67
N GLU A 69 -4.02 -3.85 -2.77
CA GLU A 69 -4.83 -3.53 -1.58
C GLU A 69 -5.31 -2.08 -1.65
N ILE A 70 -6.61 -1.89 -1.42
CA ILE A 70 -7.27 -0.59 -1.36
C ILE A 70 -8.10 -0.54 -0.08
N SER A 71 -7.86 0.48 0.75
CA SER A 71 -8.61 0.66 2.00
C SER A 71 -8.97 2.12 2.25
N TRP A 72 -10.14 2.35 2.84
CA TRP A 72 -10.59 3.66 3.25
C TRP A 72 -11.46 3.58 4.50
N ARG A 73 -11.82 4.73 5.05
CA ARG A 73 -12.76 4.87 6.17
C ARG A 73 -13.95 5.70 5.69
N ASP A 74 -15.15 5.38 6.15
CA ASP A 74 -16.39 6.08 5.78
C ASP A 74 -16.58 7.42 6.50
N ASP A 75 -15.68 7.79 7.44
CA ASP A 75 -15.81 9.00 8.25
C ASP A 75 -15.07 10.20 7.62
N PRO A 76 -15.74 11.34 7.38
CA PRO A 76 -15.10 12.55 6.87
C PRO A 76 -14.27 13.31 7.92
N SER A 77 -14.19 12.83 9.16
CA SER A 77 -13.54 13.56 10.25
C SER A 77 -12.07 13.15 10.44
N GLU A 78 -11.24 14.00 9.85
CA GLU A 78 -9.89 14.41 10.29
C GLU A 78 -8.65 13.79 9.60
N GLU A 79 -7.80 14.73 9.18
CA GLU A 79 -6.41 14.61 8.68
C GLU A 79 -6.19 14.25 7.21
N SER A 80 -6.65 15.17 6.34
CA SER A 80 -5.83 15.61 5.20
C SER A 80 -4.75 16.60 5.67
N THR A 81 -3.71 16.06 6.29
CA THR A 81 -2.44 16.74 6.59
C THR A 81 -1.31 15.84 6.12
N ALA A 82 -1.23 15.63 4.81
CA ALA A 82 -0.06 15.05 4.17
C ALA A 82 0.07 15.56 2.74
N ASP A 83 0.04 16.88 2.59
CA ASP A 83 0.88 17.53 1.59
C ASP A 83 2.02 18.16 2.40
N ALA A 84 3.08 17.38 2.59
CA ALA A 84 4.36 17.87 3.08
C ALA A 84 5.41 17.40 2.08
N GLU A 85 5.87 18.37 1.29
CA GLU A 85 7.04 18.31 0.41
C GLU A 85 8.25 17.64 1.08
N PRO A 86 9.18 17.07 0.29
CA PRO A 86 10.29 16.27 0.82
C PRO A 86 11.32 17.15 1.53
N GLU A 87 11.42 17.05 2.86
CA GLU A 87 12.58 17.59 3.58
C GLU A 87 13.83 16.74 3.29
N THR A 88 14.59 17.25 2.34
CA THR A 88 15.98 16.91 2.06
C THR A 88 16.86 17.00 3.31
N THR A 89 17.66 15.93 3.52
CA THR A 89 18.98 15.90 4.19
C THR A 89 19.10 16.21 5.68
N SER A 90 19.45 15.17 6.47
CA SER A 90 20.66 15.20 7.33
C SER A 90 21.11 13.80 7.79
N PRO A 91 22.43 13.51 7.81
CA PRO A 91 23.01 12.17 8.08
C PRO A 91 23.07 11.82 9.59
N PRO A 92 23.31 10.53 9.95
CA PRO A 92 23.20 10.06 11.33
C PRO A 92 24.31 10.58 12.27
N PRO A 93 24.05 10.66 13.59
CA PRO A 93 24.95 11.28 14.55
C PRO A 93 26.16 10.38 14.90
N VAL A 94 27.36 10.98 14.82
CA VAL A 94 28.63 10.37 15.22
C VAL A 94 28.70 10.31 16.76
N LYS A 95 28.78 9.10 17.33
CA LYS A 95 29.03 8.90 18.77
C LYS A 95 30.46 9.30 19.12
N THR A 96 30.58 10.34 19.95
CA THR A 96 31.82 10.83 20.54
C THR A 96 32.40 9.87 21.57
N ALA A 97 33.51 9.19 21.26
CA ALA A 97 34.33 8.50 22.26
C ALA A 97 35.37 9.47 22.85
N ARG A 98 35.25 9.73 24.16
CA ARG A 98 36.12 10.64 24.92
C ARG A 98 37.53 10.05 25.09
N ARG A 99 38.51 10.96 24.96
CA ARG A 99 39.97 10.83 25.18
C ARG A 99 40.37 9.98 26.40
N GLY A 100 41.19 8.96 26.17
CA GLY A 100 42.14 8.39 27.14
C GLY A 100 43.57 8.75 26.75
N ARG A 101 44.27 9.50 27.61
CA ARG A 101 45.62 10.04 27.45
C ARG A 101 46.70 8.96 27.41
N PRO A 102 47.69 8.98 26.49
CA PRO A 102 48.82 8.05 26.54
C PRO A 102 49.83 8.48 27.63
N ARG A 103 50.18 7.56 28.53
CA ARG A 103 51.33 7.71 29.44
C ARG A 103 52.51 6.91 28.90
N LYS A 104 53.63 7.63 28.74
CA LYS A 104 54.94 7.20 28.29
C LYS A 104 55.69 6.45 29.42
N SER A 105 56.31 5.32 29.11
CA SER A 105 57.39 4.68 29.87
C SER A 105 58.20 3.82 28.87
N THR A 106 59.32 4.32 28.31
CA THR A 106 60.73 4.14 28.72
C THR A 106 61.23 2.70 28.78
N ALA A 107 62.28 2.46 27.97
CA ALA A 107 63.26 1.36 27.90
C ALA A 107 63.56 0.65 29.23
N LYS A 108 63.97 -0.62 29.25
CA LYS A 108 65.21 -1.18 28.67
C LYS A 108 65.17 -2.69 28.74
#